data_AF-A0A7D8YEM4-F1
#
_entry.id   AF-A0A7D8YEM4-F1
#
_cell.length_a   1.000
_cell.length_b   1.000
_cell.length_c   1.000
_cell.angle_alpha   90.00
_cell.angle_beta   90.00
_cell.angle_gamma   90.00
#
_symmetry.space_group_name_H-M   'P 1'
#
loop_
_entity.id
_entity.type
_entity.pdbx_description
1 polymer ?
#
loop_
_entity_poly.entity_id
_entity_poly.type
_entity_poly.pdbx_seq_one_letter_code
_entity_poly.pdbx_strand_id
1 'polypeptide(L)'
;MKARNSNKEKEILTPEMGAEIDRLGLDRSWFQWVVDEEGLEFCRYCLTQQTKSSELFDKWYPRLREFAAAKRRETPLPVGGSMDVLDAATQRILEPKIRDAERVPCRGNYTAAFFTAPLHLLPFVASEWPASYRHPVFLTPDELAEWRKIYTAEEPDQASWWFAFQDWDAQLNPSSDSFWLQNVPLPHAAGVTPVLVVWGLYWGSLAGGHRAELWEIDQAGNEVIVCDLGDVTY
;
A
#
# COMPACT_ATOMS: atom_id res chain seq x y z
N MET A 1 21.40 -28.82 -9.65
CA MET A 1 20.83 -29.52 -10.82
C MET A 1 20.16 -30.80 -10.31
N LYS A 2 18.91 -30.72 -9.85
CA LYS A 2 18.16 -31.90 -9.36
C LYS A 2 17.60 -32.66 -10.57
N ALA A 3 17.78 -33.98 -10.57
CA ALA A 3 17.29 -34.86 -11.62
C ALA A 3 15.76 -34.75 -11.74
N ARG A 4 15.29 -34.40 -12.94
CA ARG A 4 13.87 -34.37 -13.31
C ARG A 4 13.35 -35.80 -13.28
N ASN A 5 12.49 -36.12 -12.32
CA ASN A 5 11.83 -37.43 -12.20
C ASN A 5 10.90 -37.63 -13.40
N SER A 6 11.35 -38.37 -14.40
CA SER A 6 10.59 -38.77 -15.58
C SER A 6 9.74 -40.01 -15.26
N ASN A 7 8.58 -39.83 -14.60
CA ASN A 7 7.36 -40.69 -14.71
C ASN A 7 6.27 -40.37 -13.65
N LYS A 8 6.11 -39.11 -13.24
CA LYS A 8 4.86 -38.74 -12.54
C LYS A 8 3.79 -38.50 -13.60
N GLU A 9 2.63 -39.14 -13.47
CA GLU A 9 1.41 -38.72 -14.18
C GLU A 9 1.31 -37.20 -14.07
N LYS A 10 1.09 -36.51 -15.19
CA LYS A 10 1.07 -35.05 -15.20
C LYS A 10 -0.14 -34.61 -14.37
N GLU A 11 0.10 -34.14 -13.16
CA GLU A 11 -0.93 -33.56 -12.32
C GLU A 11 -1.50 -32.33 -13.04
N ILE A 12 -2.81 -32.25 -13.13
CA ILE A 12 -3.52 -31.13 -13.77
C ILE A 12 -4.49 -30.52 -12.76
N LEU A 13 -4.77 -29.23 -12.95
CA LEU A 13 -5.83 -28.55 -12.21
C LEU A 13 -7.16 -29.30 -12.38
N THR A 14 -7.85 -29.56 -11.27
CA THR A 14 -9.18 -30.15 -11.33
C THR A 14 -10.20 -29.12 -11.84
N PRO A 15 -11.36 -29.55 -12.37
CA PRO A 15 -12.41 -28.63 -12.81
C PRO A 15 -12.85 -27.66 -11.72
N GLU A 16 -12.93 -28.11 -10.46
CA GLU A 16 -13.30 -27.30 -9.31
C GLU A 16 -12.26 -26.22 -9.02
N MET A 17 -10.97 -26.57 -9.08
CA MET A 17 -9.87 -25.61 -8.91
C MET A 17 -9.90 -24.57 -10.03
N GLY A 18 -10.13 -25.00 -11.28
CA GLY A 18 -10.23 -24.09 -12.42
C GLY A 18 -11.40 -23.11 -12.31
N ALA A 19 -12.56 -23.57 -11.84
CA ALA A 19 -13.71 -22.72 -11.60
C ALA A 19 -13.45 -21.69 -10.48
N GLU A 20 -12.77 -22.10 -9.42
CA GLU A 20 -12.44 -21.20 -8.31
C GLU A 20 -11.39 -20.15 -8.71
N ILE A 21 -10.36 -20.54 -9.47
CA ILE A 21 -9.38 -19.61 -10.04
C ILE A 21 -10.07 -18.53 -10.88
N ASP A 22 -11.04 -18.92 -11.73
CA ASP A 22 -11.80 -17.98 -12.55
C ASP A 22 -12.69 -17.06 -11.72
N ARG A 23 -13.38 -17.60 -10.71
CA ARG A 23 -14.20 -16.81 -9.78
C ARG A 23 -13.36 -15.72 -9.13
N LEU A 24 -12.14 -16.09 -8.69
CA LEU A 24 -11.16 -15.19 -8.10
C LEU A 24 -10.53 -14.23 -9.11
N GLY A 25 -10.70 -14.45 -10.41
CA GLY A 25 -10.10 -13.64 -11.48
C GLY A 25 -8.59 -13.82 -11.60
N LEU A 26 -8.06 -14.97 -11.20
CA LEU A 26 -6.63 -15.25 -11.18
C LEU A 26 -6.17 -15.93 -12.47
N ASP A 27 -4.86 -15.87 -12.74
CA ASP A 27 -4.26 -16.47 -13.93
C ASP A 27 -4.13 -17.99 -13.79
N ARG A 28 -4.95 -18.74 -14.53
CA ARG A 28 -4.90 -20.21 -14.60
C ARG A 28 -3.52 -20.74 -15.00
N SER A 29 -2.80 -20.02 -15.87
CA SER A 29 -1.49 -20.48 -16.36
C SER A 29 -0.44 -20.45 -15.25
N TRP A 30 -0.50 -19.45 -14.36
CA TRP A 30 0.34 -19.38 -13.17
C TRP A 30 0.07 -20.56 -12.23
N PHE A 31 -1.20 -20.88 -11.97
CA PHE A 31 -1.54 -22.03 -11.12
C PHE A 31 -1.13 -23.36 -11.74
N GLN A 32 -1.25 -23.54 -13.06
CA GLN A 32 -0.74 -24.74 -13.73
C GLN A 32 0.79 -24.83 -13.64
N TRP A 33 1.51 -23.71 -13.73
CA TRP A 33 2.95 -23.68 -13.48
C TRP A 33 3.29 -24.10 -12.04
N VAL A 34 2.53 -23.65 -11.04
CA VAL A 34 2.71 -24.08 -9.65
C VAL A 34 2.50 -25.60 -9.50
N VAL A 35 1.50 -26.18 -10.17
CA VAL A 35 1.34 -27.64 -10.19
C VAL A 35 2.55 -28.33 -10.80
N ASP A 36 3.05 -27.82 -11.92
CA ASP A 36 4.18 -28.42 -12.65
C ASP A 36 5.50 -28.34 -11.84
N GLU A 37 5.71 -27.28 -11.05
CA GLU A 37 6.95 -27.06 -10.27
C GLU A 37 6.89 -27.56 -8.80
N GLU A 38 5.78 -27.34 -8.10
CA GLU A 38 5.62 -27.57 -6.66
C GLU A 38 4.61 -28.68 -6.32
N GLY A 39 3.80 -29.10 -7.30
CA GLY A 39 2.81 -30.17 -7.16
C GLY A 39 1.40 -29.70 -6.77
N LEU A 40 0.43 -30.59 -6.96
CA LEU A 40 -0.99 -30.27 -6.82
C LEU A 40 -1.40 -29.87 -5.40
N GLU A 41 -0.83 -30.49 -4.37
CA GLU A 41 -1.16 -30.18 -2.96
C GLU A 41 -0.74 -28.75 -2.58
N PHE A 42 0.44 -28.31 -3.01
CA PHE A 42 0.89 -26.93 -2.78
C PHE A 42 0.01 -25.92 -3.53
N CYS A 43 -0.37 -26.25 -4.77
CA CYS A 43 -1.32 -25.47 -5.54
C CYS A 43 -2.69 -25.35 -4.84
N ARG A 44 -3.21 -26.44 -4.25
CA ARG A 44 -4.45 -26.44 -3.46
C ARG A 44 -4.34 -25.56 -2.22
N TYR A 45 -3.22 -25.63 -1.51
CA TYR A 45 -2.95 -24.75 -0.38
C TYR A 45 -2.97 -23.27 -0.81
N CYS A 46 -2.25 -22.91 -1.88
CA CYS A 46 -2.23 -21.54 -2.41
C CYS A 46 -3.64 -21.05 -2.77
N LEU A 47 -4.42 -21.86 -3.49
CA LEU A 47 -5.78 -21.53 -3.87
C LEU A 47 -6.70 -21.35 -2.66
N THR A 48 -6.55 -22.19 -1.63
CA THR A 48 -7.28 -22.08 -0.37
C THR A 48 -6.98 -20.76 0.34
N GLN A 49 -5.72 -20.30 0.35
CA GLN A 49 -5.37 -19.00 0.92
C GLN A 49 -6.00 -17.84 0.12
N GLN A 50 -6.03 -17.93 -1.21
CA GLN A 50 -6.70 -16.93 -2.05
C GLN A 50 -8.21 -16.91 -1.81
N THR A 51 -8.83 -18.08 -1.60
CA THR A 51 -10.27 -18.20 -1.27
C THR A 51 -10.57 -17.50 0.06
N LYS A 52 -9.79 -17.78 1.11
CA LYS A 52 -9.92 -17.09 2.41
C LYS A 52 -9.72 -15.59 2.31
N SER A 53 -8.75 -15.16 1.51
CA SER A 53 -8.52 -13.74 1.22
C SER A 53 -9.75 -13.10 0.58
N SER A 54 -10.42 -13.79 -0.35
CA SER A 54 -11.66 -13.30 -0.97
C SER A 54 -12.83 -13.16 0.02
N GLU A 55 -12.97 -14.07 0.98
CA GLU A 55 -13.99 -13.99 2.01
C GLU A 55 -13.77 -12.78 2.93
N LEU A 56 -12.51 -12.51 3.27
CA LEU A 56 -12.14 -11.30 4.03
C LEU A 56 -12.40 -10.03 3.22
N PHE A 57 -12.07 -10.03 1.93
CA PHE A 57 -12.40 -8.92 1.04
C PHE A 57 -13.90 -8.64 1.06
N ASP A 58 -14.74 -9.65 0.85
CA ASP A 58 -16.20 -9.48 0.81
C ASP A 58 -16.76 -8.98 2.15
N LYS A 59 -16.17 -9.41 3.27
CA LYS A 59 -16.54 -8.93 4.61
C LYS A 59 -16.11 -7.47 4.85
N TRP A 60 -14.88 -7.12 4.49
CA TRP A 60 -14.23 -5.90 4.98
C TRP A 60 -14.20 -4.75 3.98
N TYR A 61 -14.09 -5.03 2.68
CA TYR A 61 -14.02 -3.99 1.68
C TYR A 61 -15.26 -3.07 1.65
N PRO A 62 -16.51 -3.57 1.81
CA PRO A 62 -17.67 -2.69 1.93
C PRO A 62 -17.59 -1.74 3.13
N ARG A 63 -17.19 -2.26 4.30
CA ARG A 63 -17.04 -1.46 5.54
C ARG A 63 -15.93 -0.41 5.39
N LEU A 64 -14.84 -0.76 4.73
CA LEU A 64 -13.75 0.17 4.40
C LEU A 64 -14.22 1.31 3.51
N ARG A 65 -15.03 1.01 2.49
CA ARG A 65 -15.61 2.04 1.61
C ARG A 65 -16.54 2.97 2.37
N GLU A 66 -17.37 2.44 3.26
CA GLU A 66 -18.23 3.25 4.11
C GLU A 66 -17.42 4.14 5.05
N PHE A 67 -16.35 3.61 5.65
CA PHE A 67 -15.42 4.35 6.49
C PHE A 67 -14.76 5.50 5.71
N ALA A 68 -14.16 5.22 4.55
CA ALA A 68 -13.54 6.24 3.70
C ALA A 68 -14.56 7.31 3.26
N ALA A 69 -15.77 6.90 2.87
CA ALA A 69 -16.83 7.83 2.50
C ALA A 69 -17.29 8.69 3.70
N ALA A 70 -17.33 8.14 4.91
CA ALA A 70 -17.64 8.91 6.12
C ALA A 70 -16.57 9.96 6.40
N LYS A 71 -15.29 9.58 6.34
CA LYS A 71 -14.16 10.53 6.48
C LYS A 71 -14.23 11.65 5.46
N ARG A 72 -14.58 11.35 4.20
CA ARG A 72 -14.76 12.38 3.16
C ARG A 72 -15.99 13.27 3.36
N ARG A 73 -17.02 12.84 4.09
CA ARG A 73 -18.16 13.70 4.46
C ARG A 73 -17.79 14.66 5.58
N GLU A 74 -17.02 14.19 6.56
CA GLU A 74 -16.58 14.99 7.70
C GLU A 74 -15.49 15.98 7.30
N THR A 75 -14.50 15.50 6.52
CA THR A 75 -13.40 16.29 6.01
C THR A 75 -13.36 16.14 4.49
N PRO A 76 -14.04 17.01 3.72
CA PRO A 76 -14.01 16.96 2.27
C PRO A 76 -12.60 17.09 1.70
N LEU A 77 -12.38 16.51 0.52
CA LEU A 77 -11.14 16.75 -0.22
C LEU A 77 -11.03 18.24 -0.57
N PRO A 78 -9.83 18.84 -0.48
CA PRO A 78 -9.65 20.24 -0.86
C PRO A 78 -9.95 20.41 -2.35
N VAL A 79 -10.80 21.39 -2.66
CA VAL A 79 -11.16 21.76 -4.03
C VAL A 79 -10.53 23.11 -4.31
N GLY A 80 -9.57 23.16 -5.24
CA GLY A 80 -8.97 24.36 -5.84
C GLY A 80 -8.96 25.63 -4.98
N GLY A 81 -7.83 25.94 -4.35
CA GLY A 81 -7.57 27.17 -3.59
C GLY A 81 -6.08 27.38 -3.38
N SER A 82 -5.67 28.50 -2.79
CA SER A 82 -4.29 28.67 -2.34
C SER A 82 -4.05 27.67 -1.20
N MET A 83 -3.22 26.65 -1.46
CA MET A 83 -2.68 25.81 -0.40
C MET A 83 -1.91 26.68 0.60
N ASP A 84 -1.86 26.24 1.85
CA ASP A 84 -0.92 26.84 2.76
C ASP A 84 0.53 26.57 2.30
N VAL A 85 1.46 27.32 2.87
CA VAL A 85 2.88 27.29 2.47
C VAL A 85 3.48 25.89 2.67
N LEU A 86 3.10 25.19 3.73
CA LEU A 86 3.63 23.87 4.05
C LEU A 86 3.03 22.80 3.14
N ASP A 87 1.71 22.81 2.94
CA ASP A 87 0.99 21.94 2.00
C ASP A 87 1.54 22.07 0.58
N ALA A 88 1.79 23.30 0.12
CA ALA A 88 2.36 23.55 -1.20
C ALA A 88 3.79 22.97 -1.31
N ALA A 89 4.58 23.05 -0.23
CA ALA A 89 5.94 22.51 -0.20
C ALA A 89 5.95 20.98 -0.11
N THR A 90 5.15 20.37 0.76
CA THR A 90 4.99 18.91 0.84
C THR A 90 4.45 18.33 -0.45
N GLN A 91 3.57 19.04 -1.15
CA GLN A 91 3.13 18.66 -2.49
C GLN A 91 4.31 18.60 -3.47
N ARG A 92 5.15 19.63 -3.54
CA ARG A 92 6.34 19.62 -4.43
C ARG A 92 7.31 18.49 -4.11
N ILE A 93 7.47 18.14 -2.83
CA ILE A 93 8.34 17.04 -2.40
C ILE A 93 7.75 15.67 -2.80
N LEU A 94 6.45 15.47 -2.60
CA LEU A 94 5.80 14.17 -2.80
C LEU A 94 5.33 13.91 -4.23
N GLU A 95 5.00 14.94 -5.03
CA GLU A 95 4.53 14.77 -6.40
C GLU A 95 5.46 13.90 -7.27
N PRO A 96 6.79 14.12 -7.31
CA PRO A 96 7.69 13.26 -8.08
C PRO A 96 7.64 11.80 -7.59
N LYS A 97 7.61 11.59 -6.26
CA LYS A 97 7.54 10.25 -5.65
C LYS A 97 6.23 9.53 -5.96
N ILE A 98 5.15 10.28 -6.17
CA ILE A 98 3.84 9.73 -6.56
C ILE A 98 3.84 9.38 -8.06
N ARG A 99 4.41 10.23 -8.93
CA ARG A 99 4.46 9.96 -10.38
C ARG A 99 5.37 8.78 -10.72
N ASP A 100 6.49 8.67 -10.03
CA ASP A 100 7.53 7.67 -10.30
C ASP A 100 7.31 6.35 -9.54
N ALA A 101 6.26 6.25 -8.73
CA ALA A 101 6.03 5.08 -7.90
C ALA A 101 5.57 3.84 -8.70
N GLU A 102 5.96 2.67 -8.19
CA GLU A 102 5.63 1.38 -8.80
C GLU A 102 4.13 1.09 -8.75
N ARG A 103 3.60 0.45 -9.79
CA ARG A 103 2.17 0.08 -9.81
C ARG A 103 1.87 -0.96 -8.72
N VAL A 104 0.83 -0.70 -7.94
CA VAL A 104 0.26 -1.66 -6.98
C VAL A 104 -0.13 -2.95 -7.71
N PRO A 105 0.33 -4.12 -7.26
CA PRO A 105 -0.01 -5.40 -7.86
C PRO A 105 -1.41 -5.82 -7.41
N CYS A 106 -2.44 -5.40 -8.13
CA CYS A 106 -3.80 -5.90 -7.91
C CYS A 106 -3.98 -7.23 -8.63
N ARG A 107 -4.02 -8.33 -7.86
CA ARG A 107 -4.21 -9.68 -8.39
C ARG A 107 -5.70 -10.04 -8.32
N GLY A 108 -6.29 -10.29 -9.47
CA GLY A 108 -7.67 -10.79 -9.57
C GLY A 108 -8.73 -9.82 -9.07
N ASN A 109 -9.87 -10.39 -8.65
CA ASN A 109 -11.10 -9.65 -8.35
C ASN A 109 -11.21 -9.18 -6.88
N TYR A 110 -10.39 -9.71 -5.97
CA TYR A 110 -10.56 -9.55 -4.52
C TYR A 110 -9.32 -8.94 -3.86
N THR A 111 -8.80 -7.87 -4.44
CA THR A 111 -7.69 -7.10 -3.87
C THR A 111 -8.03 -5.63 -3.87
N ALA A 112 -7.97 -5.01 -2.68
CA ALA A 112 -8.09 -3.57 -2.52
C ALA A 112 -6.72 -2.89 -2.64
N ALA A 113 -6.64 -1.81 -3.41
CA ALA A 113 -5.45 -0.95 -3.45
C ALA A 113 -5.66 0.22 -2.50
N PHE A 114 -4.89 0.26 -1.43
CA PHE A 114 -4.86 1.39 -0.51
C PHE A 114 -3.82 2.38 -1.01
N PHE A 115 -4.26 3.60 -1.22
CA PHE A 115 -3.41 4.75 -1.52
C PHE A 115 -3.48 5.70 -0.33
N THR A 116 -2.36 5.95 0.32
CA THR A 116 -2.32 6.90 1.43
C THR A 116 -1.43 8.08 1.14
N ALA A 117 -1.98 9.28 1.34
CA ALA A 117 -1.25 10.54 1.23
C ALA A 117 -1.84 11.59 2.16
N PRO A 118 -1.09 12.65 2.52
CA PRO A 118 -1.66 13.82 3.18
C PRO A 118 -2.91 14.32 2.46
N LEU A 119 -3.85 14.89 3.21
CA LEU A 119 -5.18 15.25 2.71
C LEU A 119 -5.13 16.12 1.43
N HIS A 120 -4.21 17.10 1.39
CA HIS A 120 -4.03 18.00 0.26
C HIS A 120 -3.54 17.29 -1.02
N LEU A 121 -2.90 16.13 -0.90
CA LEU A 121 -2.38 15.34 -2.01
C LEU A 121 -3.34 14.27 -2.52
N LEU A 122 -4.36 13.87 -1.76
CA LEU A 122 -5.30 12.83 -2.18
C LEU A 122 -5.98 13.12 -3.53
N PRO A 123 -6.37 14.37 -3.88
CA PRO A 123 -6.88 14.67 -5.23
C PRO A 123 -5.86 14.38 -6.33
N PHE A 124 -4.59 14.72 -6.10
CA PHE A 124 -3.51 14.46 -7.05
C PHE A 124 -3.28 12.95 -7.21
N VAL A 125 -3.18 12.21 -6.09
CA VAL A 125 -3.04 10.75 -6.10
C VAL A 125 -4.20 10.09 -6.85
N ALA A 126 -5.44 10.50 -6.59
CA ALA A 126 -6.62 9.97 -7.28
C ALA A 126 -6.62 10.28 -8.79
N SER A 127 -5.93 11.34 -9.22
CA SER A 127 -5.81 11.71 -10.64
C SER A 127 -4.67 10.99 -11.38
N GLU A 128 -3.52 10.78 -10.72
CA GLU A 128 -2.33 10.15 -11.30
C GLU A 128 -2.40 8.63 -11.30
N TRP A 129 -3.07 8.06 -10.30
CA TRP A 129 -3.19 6.61 -10.15
C TRP A 129 -4.38 6.11 -10.96
N PRO A 130 -4.17 5.04 -11.73
CA PRO A 130 -5.01 4.73 -12.85
C PRO A 130 -6.39 4.32 -12.36
N ALA A 131 -7.43 4.92 -12.95
CA ALA A 131 -8.83 4.53 -12.77
C ALA A 131 -9.10 3.04 -13.08
N SER A 132 -8.10 2.31 -13.60
CA SER A 132 -8.16 0.87 -13.87
C SER A 132 -8.13 0.01 -12.61
N TYR A 133 -7.74 0.53 -11.45
CA TYR A 133 -7.89 -0.23 -10.21
C TYR A 133 -9.38 -0.40 -9.92
N ARG A 134 -9.81 -1.67 -9.79
CA ARG A 134 -11.21 -2.00 -9.55
C ARG A 134 -11.67 -1.58 -8.14
N HIS A 135 -10.74 -1.61 -7.19
CA HIS A 135 -11.01 -1.44 -5.77
C HIS A 135 -10.06 -0.45 -5.08
N PRO A 136 -9.92 0.80 -5.58
CA PRO A 136 -9.05 1.78 -4.96
C PRO A 136 -9.70 2.34 -3.69
N VAL A 137 -8.86 2.67 -2.71
CA VAL A 137 -9.25 3.33 -1.47
C VAL A 137 -8.21 4.40 -1.16
N PHE A 138 -8.67 5.62 -0.91
CA PHE A 138 -7.82 6.77 -0.64
C PHE A 138 -8.06 7.21 0.81
N LEU A 139 -6.99 7.22 1.62
CA LEU A 139 -7.03 7.60 3.03
C LEU A 139 -5.85 8.51 3.36
N THR A 140 -5.98 9.33 4.40
CA THR A 140 -4.79 9.94 5.01
C THR A 140 -4.02 8.91 5.86
N PRO A 141 -2.76 9.16 6.20
CA PRO A 141 -2.01 8.31 7.13
C PRO A 141 -2.73 8.10 8.47
N ASP A 142 -3.31 9.16 9.04
CA ASP A 142 -4.09 9.09 10.28
C ASP A 142 -5.36 8.24 10.11
N GLU A 143 -6.08 8.39 9.00
CA GLU A 143 -7.27 7.61 8.71
C GLU A 143 -6.95 6.13 8.51
N LEU A 144 -5.81 5.81 7.89
CA LEU A 144 -5.34 4.44 7.79
C LEU A 144 -5.00 3.87 9.18
N ALA A 145 -4.37 4.65 10.06
CA ALA A 145 -4.07 4.22 11.42
C ALA A 145 -5.36 3.96 12.23
N GLU A 146 -6.40 4.77 12.05
CA GLU A 146 -7.73 4.54 12.62
C GLU A 146 -8.37 3.26 12.06
N TRP A 147 -8.37 3.10 10.73
CA TRP A 147 -8.92 1.91 10.07
C TRP A 147 -8.26 0.63 10.59
N ARG A 148 -6.93 0.65 10.73
CA ARG A 148 -6.16 -0.49 11.26
C ARG A 148 -6.60 -0.89 12.66
N LYS A 149 -6.92 0.08 13.53
CA LYS A 149 -7.44 -0.24 14.89
C LYS A 149 -8.76 -0.99 14.82
N ILE A 150 -9.67 -0.58 13.92
CA ILE A 150 -10.96 -1.25 13.71
C ILE A 150 -10.74 -2.66 13.18
N TYR A 151 -9.94 -2.78 12.12
CA TYR A 151 -9.66 -4.05 11.46
C TYR A 151 -8.98 -5.04 12.42
N THR A 152 -7.91 -4.64 13.10
CA THR A 152 -7.15 -5.52 14.01
C THR A 152 -7.92 -5.91 15.26
N ALA A 153 -8.89 -5.10 15.71
CA ALA A 153 -9.74 -5.46 16.84
C ALA A 153 -10.66 -6.66 16.54
N GLU A 154 -11.07 -6.81 15.28
CA GLU A 154 -11.95 -7.91 14.83
C GLU A 154 -11.21 -9.02 14.06
N GLU A 155 -10.02 -8.74 13.50
CA GLU A 155 -9.16 -9.68 12.76
C GLU A 155 -7.71 -9.62 13.29
N PRO A 156 -7.43 -10.26 14.44
CA PRO A 156 -6.08 -10.28 15.00
C PRO A 156 -5.08 -11.07 14.14
N ASP A 157 -5.57 -12.06 13.39
CA ASP A 157 -4.76 -12.89 12.48
C ASP A 157 -4.62 -12.19 11.11
N GLN A 158 -3.61 -11.33 10.99
CA GLN A 158 -3.35 -10.51 9.79
C GLN A 158 -2.71 -11.28 8.61
N ALA A 159 -2.76 -12.62 8.62
CA ALA A 159 -2.05 -13.45 7.63
C ALA A 159 -2.65 -13.39 6.21
N SER A 160 -3.80 -12.74 6.03
CA SER A 160 -4.53 -12.76 4.75
C SER A 160 -4.40 -11.44 3.99
N TRP A 161 -3.93 -11.54 2.74
CA TRP A 161 -3.53 -10.42 1.89
C TRP A 161 -4.63 -10.04 0.89
N TRP A 162 -5.73 -9.49 1.38
CA TRP A 162 -6.81 -8.99 0.51
C TRP A 162 -6.59 -7.53 0.09
N PHE A 163 -5.47 -6.94 0.47
CA PHE A 163 -5.08 -5.57 0.13
C PHE A 163 -3.59 -5.45 -0.15
N ALA A 164 -3.24 -4.39 -0.88
CA ALA A 164 -1.88 -3.88 -1.04
C ALA A 164 -1.87 -2.37 -0.77
N PHE A 165 -0.76 -1.86 -0.27
CA PHE A 165 -0.59 -0.46 0.11
C PHE A 165 0.44 0.22 -0.76
N GLN A 166 0.10 1.41 -1.21
CA GLN A 166 1.03 2.39 -1.73
C GLN A 166 0.90 3.63 -0.85
N ASP A 167 1.95 3.99 -0.13
CA ASP A 167 1.93 5.10 0.80
C ASP A 167 2.92 6.20 0.44
N TRP A 168 2.51 7.41 0.75
CA TRP A 168 3.31 8.63 0.77
C TRP A 168 2.91 9.38 2.02
N ASP A 169 3.85 9.67 2.91
CA ASP A 169 3.61 10.39 4.14
C ASP A 169 4.59 11.57 4.22
N ALA A 170 4.13 12.66 4.81
CA ALA A 170 4.92 13.85 5.11
C ALA A 170 4.59 14.28 6.54
N GLN A 171 5.38 13.77 7.48
CA GLN A 171 5.22 14.10 8.89
C GLN A 171 5.96 15.41 9.20
N LEU A 172 5.20 16.48 9.39
CA LEU A 172 5.72 17.76 9.88
C LEU A 172 6.13 17.64 11.35
N ASN A 173 7.30 18.18 11.70
CA ASN A 173 7.87 18.10 13.05
C ASN A 173 7.87 16.66 13.60
N PRO A 174 8.54 15.72 12.90
CA PRO A 174 8.53 14.33 13.30
C PRO A 174 9.15 14.15 14.70
N SER A 175 8.66 13.14 15.44
CA SER A 175 9.24 12.80 16.73
C SER A 175 10.69 12.34 16.56
N SER A 176 11.58 12.76 17.46
CA SER A 176 12.96 12.28 17.52
C SER A 176 13.06 10.77 17.72
N ASP A 177 12.01 10.16 18.28
CA ASP A 177 11.94 8.71 18.53
C ASP A 177 11.45 7.92 17.30
N SER A 178 11.26 8.58 16.15
CA SER A 178 10.92 7.91 14.90
C SER A 178 11.98 6.88 14.53
N PHE A 179 11.55 5.70 14.08
CA PHE A 179 12.42 4.65 13.57
C PHE A 179 13.42 5.17 12.53
N TRP A 180 12.97 6.05 11.63
CA TRP A 180 13.78 6.59 10.54
C TRP A 180 14.81 7.62 10.99
N LEU A 181 14.64 8.21 12.17
CA LEU A 181 15.48 9.29 12.68
C LEU A 181 16.49 8.81 13.72
N GLN A 182 16.62 7.49 13.89
CA GLN A 182 17.62 6.91 14.78
C GLN A 182 19.02 7.39 14.39
N ASN A 183 19.65 8.14 15.28
CA ASN A 183 20.99 8.73 15.10
C ASN A 183 21.07 9.87 14.06
N VAL A 184 19.94 10.42 13.63
CA VAL A 184 19.91 11.60 12.76
C VAL A 184 19.53 12.82 13.59
N PRO A 185 20.41 13.85 13.68
CA PRO A 185 20.07 15.06 14.38
C PRO A 185 18.93 15.77 13.66
N LEU A 186 17.84 16.05 14.38
CA LEU A 186 16.75 16.85 13.83
C LEU A 186 17.17 18.32 13.77
N PRO A 187 16.99 18.99 12.62
CA PRO A 187 17.27 20.40 12.53
C PRO A 187 16.22 21.19 13.32
N HIS A 188 16.70 21.97 14.28
CA HIS A 188 15.86 22.82 15.14
C HIS A 188 16.14 24.31 14.89
N ALA A 189 16.62 24.67 13.70
CA ALA A 189 16.87 26.06 13.36
C ALA A 189 15.57 26.87 13.41
N ALA A 190 15.64 28.09 13.96
CA ALA A 190 14.49 28.97 14.05
C ALA A 190 13.97 29.31 12.64
N GLY A 191 12.67 29.14 12.41
CA GLY A 191 12.03 29.45 11.13
C GLY A 191 12.09 28.33 10.09
N VAL A 192 12.51 27.13 10.49
CA VAL A 192 12.49 25.93 9.63
C VAL A 192 11.60 24.86 10.25
N THR A 193 10.82 24.19 9.40
CA THR A 193 10.00 23.03 9.78
C THR A 193 10.67 21.78 9.24
N PRO A 194 11.15 20.86 10.10
CA PRO A 194 11.61 19.55 9.65
C PRO A 194 10.42 18.71 9.18
N VAL A 195 10.62 17.97 8.10
CA VAL A 195 9.61 17.08 7.51
C VAL A 195 10.23 15.73 7.21
N LEU A 196 9.69 14.69 7.84
CA LEU A 196 10.03 13.31 7.51
C LEU A 196 9.10 12.84 6.39
N VAL A 197 9.68 12.50 5.25
CA VAL A 197 8.96 11.98 4.09
C VAL A 197 9.21 10.49 3.99
N VAL A 198 8.15 9.68 3.99
CA VAL A 198 8.22 8.22 3.88
C VAL A 198 7.32 7.78 2.74
N TRP A 199 7.79 6.88 1.88
CA TRP A 199 6.95 6.34 0.81
C TRP A 199 7.36 4.93 0.44
N GLY A 200 6.39 4.13 0.00
CA GLY A 200 6.62 2.72 -0.22
C GLY A 200 5.46 1.98 -0.86
N LEU A 201 5.75 0.72 -1.19
CA LEU A 201 4.79 -0.26 -1.68
C LEU A 201 4.97 -1.50 -0.84
N TYR A 202 3.90 -2.02 -0.24
CA TYR A 202 3.95 -3.31 0.44
C TYR A 202 2.64 -4.08 0.32
N TRP A 203 2.78 -5.40 0.32
CA TRP A 203 1.65 -6.32 0.48
C TRP A 203 1.96 -7.26 1.63
N GLY A 204 1.06 -7.33 2.62
CA GLY A 204 1.31 -8.13 3.81
C GLY A 204 2.54 -7.69 4.60
N SER A 205 3.08 -8.60 5.42
CA SER A 205 4.19 -8.32 6.34
C SER A 205 5.58 -8.69 5.80
N LEU A 206 5.66 -9.24 4.58
CA LEU A 206 6.88 -9.89 4.06
C LEU A 206 7.16 -9.54 2.58
N ALA A 207 6.53 -8.50 2.04
CA ALA A 207 6.78 -8.12 0.66
C ALA A 207 6.65 -6.62 0.48
N GLY A 208 7.65 -6.06 -0.19
CA GLY A 208 7.72 -4.64 -0.51
C GLY A 208 8.71 -3.91 0.38
N GLY A 209 8.48 -2.63 0.59
CA GLY A 209 9.41 -1.79 1.34
C GLY A 209 9.03 -0.33 1.34
N HIS A 210 9.80 0.44 2.10
CA HIS A 210 9.67 1.88 2.22
C HIS A 210 11.03 2.55 2.04
N ARG A 211 11.00 3.80 1.62
CA ARG A 211 12.13 4.73 1.61
C ARG A 211 11.79 5.94 2.47
N ALA A 212 12.81 6.59 2.99
CA ALA A 212 12.62 7.81 3.76
C ALA A 212 13.67 8.88 3.45
N GLU A 213 13.23 10.12 3.51
CA GLU A 213 14.08 11.31 3.39
C GLU A 213 13.71 12.31 4.49
N LEU A 214 14.71 13.05 4.97
CA LEU A 214 14.50 14.19 5.85
C LEU A 214 14.64 15.48 5.06
N TRP A 215 13.64 16.34 5.18
CA TRP A 215 13.57 17.64 4.53
C TRP A 215 13.43 18.76 5.56
N GLU A 216 13.80 19.96 5.14
CA GLU A 216 13.57 21.22 5.83
C GLU A 216 12.72 22.12 4.93
N ILE A 217 11.71 22.78 5.52
CA ILE A 217 10.88 23.77 4.83
C ILE A 217 10.96 25.09 5.59
N ASP A 218 11.42 26.15 4.94
CA ASP A 218 11.49 27.48 5.54
C ASP A 218 10.11 28.19 5.58
N GLN A 219 10.05 29.38 6.20
CA GLN A 219 8.80 30.16 6.31
C GLN A 219 8.23 30.65 4.96
N ALA A 220 9.07 30.72 3.92
CA ALA A 220 8.64 31.06 2.57
C ALA A 220 8.19 29.81 1.78
N GLY A 221 8.34 28.62 2.37
CA GLY A 221 8.00 27.34 1.78
C GLY A 221 9.11 26.76 0.93
N ASN A 222 10.34 27.28 0.97
CA ASN A 222 11.44 26.68 0.23
C ASN A 222 11.88 25.39 0.91
N GLU A 223 11.85 24.30 0.14
CA GLU A 223 12.24 22.97 0.57
C GLU A 223 13.73 22.67 0.28
N VAL A 224 14.41 22.06 1.25
CA VAL A 224 15.79 21.56 1.10
C VAL A 224 15.85 20.15 1.68
N ILE A 225 16.44 19.22 0.91
CA ILE A 225 16.74 17.88 1.42
C ILE A 225 17.93 17.97 2.40
N VAL A 226 17.73 17.45 3.61
CA VAL A 226 18.78 17.38 4.64
C VAL A 226 19.59 16.10 4.45
N CYS A 227 18.91 14.96 4.37
CA CYS A 227 19.53 13.67 4.13
C CYS A 227 18.55 12.64 3.56
N ASP A 228 19.14 11.69 2.83
CA ASP A 228 18.51 10.41 2.52
C ASP A 228 18.68 9.49 3.73
N LEU A 229 17.56 8.94 4.23
CA LEU A 229 17.53 8.06 5.41
C LEU A 229 17.61 6.58 5.01
N GLY A 230 17.58 6.27 3.71
CA GLY A 230 17.70 4.94 3.15
C GLY A 230 16.37 4.22 2.94
N ASP A 231 16.48 2.90 2.75
CA ASP A 231 15.37 2.02 2.41
C ASP A 231 15.28 0.80 3.35
N VAL A 232 14.06 0.31 3.54
CA VAL A 232 13.75 -0.94 4.24
C VAL A 232 12.98 -1.83 3.29
N THR A 233 13.47 -3.05 3.09
CA THR A 233 12.79 -4.10 2.32
C THR A 233 12.32 -5.19 3.27
N TYR A 234 11.11 -5.71 3.05
CA TYR A 234 10.48 -6.79 3.81
C TYR A 234 10.55 -8.13 3.11
#